data_AF-A0A359GTV7-F1
#
_entry.id   AF-A0A359GTV7-F1
#
_cell.length_a   1.000
_cell.length_b   1.000
_cell.length_c   1.000
_cell.angle_alpha   90.00
_cell.angle_beta   90.00
_cell.angle_gamma   90.00
#
_symmetry.space_group_name_H-M   'P 1'
#
loop_
_entity.id
_entity.type
_entity.pdbx_description
1 polymer ?
#
loop_
_entity_poly.entity_id
_entity_poly.type
_entity_poly.pdbx_seq_one_letter_code
_entity_poly.pdbx_strand_id
1 'polypeptide(L)'
;MQKIKPLLDQADKELKNDSSASPTVAGQSKQSKPLPGDDEKQGIDRVDAINQVFAEFEFAYHNQYHKAFSDSESLAIAKKYWLSVLENYLPTQIVQAAKALIRSQEYLPSVAAILRACEQGTDLFGLPSAREAYLEACSAPSPKREHQWSHEAVYYAGKSAGWFLLANESESTTFPLFEYHYAKLCRLVMNGEQLDIEQPDALPDKIEVKLDKDETRARIARMKKDLGL
;
A
#
# COMPACT_ATOMS: atom_id res chain seq x y z
N MET A 1 -37.74 -69.58 -2.73
CA MET A 1 -37.46 -68.18 -3.13
C MET A 1 -38.72 -67.29 -3.00
N GLN A 2 -39.34 -67.16 -1.82
CA GLN A 2 -40.53 -66.30 -1.61
C GLN A 2 -40.67 -65.80 -0.15
N LYS A 3 -39.58 -65.33 0.50
CA LYS A 3 -39.66 -64.78 1.87
C LYS A 3 -38.96 -63.43 2.10
N ILE A 4 -38.43 -62.79 1.04
CA ILE A 4 -37.65 -61.53 1.19
C ILE A 4 -38.50 -60.27 0.93
N LYS A 5 -39.55 -60.38 0.11
CA LYS A 5 -40.43 -59.23 -0.18
C LYS A 5 -41.22 -58.67 1.02
N PRO A 6 -41.73 -59.46 1.99
CA PRO A 6 -42.51 -58.90 3.09
C PRO A 6 -41.66 -58.17 4.14
N LEU A 7 -40.34 -58.37 4.17
CA LEU A 7 -39.44 -57.71 5.12
C LEU A 7 -39.04 -56.30 4.67
N LEU A 8 -39.00 -56.03 3.35
CA LEU A 8 -38.75 -54.68 2.83
C LEU A 8 -39.96 -53.76 3.04
N ASP A 9 -41.18 -54.25 2.78
CA ASP A 9 -42.40 -53.46 2.98
C ASP A 9 -42.67 -53.11 4.46
N GLN A 10 -42.17 -53.94 5.39
CA GLN A 10 -42.28 -53.66 6.82
C GLN A 10 -41.26 -52.61 7.28
N ALA A 11 -40.05 -52.60 6.71
CA ALA A 11 -39.04 -51.58 6.99
C ALA A 11 -39.43 -50.19 6.44
N ASP A 12 -40.00 -50.12 5.23
CA ASP A 12 -40.44 -48.85 4.62
C ASP A 12 -41.68 -48.25 5.33
N LYS A 13 -42.48 -49.08 6.01
CA LYS A 13 -43.64 -48.64 6.79
C LYS A 13 -43.25 -48.11 8.17
N GLU A 14 -42.18 -48.65 8.76
CA GLU A 14 -41.60 -48.14 10.02
C GLU A 14 -40.88 -46.78 9.78
N LEU A 15 -40.16 -46.63 8.66
CA LEU A 15 -39.45 -45.38 8.30
C LEU A 15 -40.38 -44.18 8.00
N LYS A 16 -41.65 -44.42 7.63
CA LYS A 16 -42.63 -43.34 7.34
C LYS A 16 -43.41 -42.85 8.57
N ASN A 17 -43.40 -43.60 9.68
CA ASN A 17 -44.19 -43.26 10.87
C ASN A 17 -43.42 -42.45 11.93
N ASP A 18 -42.09 -42.29 11.82
CA ASP A 18 -41.28 -41.53 12.79
C ASP A 18 -41.06 -40.04 12.42
N SER A 19 -41.86 -39.48 11.50
CA SER A 19 -41.74 -38.06 11.09
C SER A 19 -42.56 -37.06 11.92
N SER A 20 -42.95 -37.37 13.16
CA SER A 20 -43.62 -36.38 14.00
C SER A 20 -43.44 -36.61 15.50
N ALA A 21 -42.25 -36.33 16.05
CA ALA A 21 -42.10 -36.03 17.47
C ALA A 21 -40.80 -35.28 17.79
N SER A 22 -40.97 -34.00 18.14
CA SER A 22 -40.22 -33.29 19.18
C SER A 22 -38.91 -32.55 18.85
N PRO A 23 -38.65 -31.46 19.61
CA PRO A 23 -38.11 -30.20 19.10
C PRO A 23 -36.61 -30.08 19.34
N THR A 24 -35.88 -29.60 18.35
CA THR A 24 -34.48 -29.25 18.53
C THR A 24 -34.37 -27.85 19.13
N VAL A 25 -33.93 -27.78 20.39
CA VAL A 25 -33.36 -26.58 21.00
C VAL A 25 -32.21 -26.08 20.13
N ALA A 26 -32.41 -24.92 19.49
CA ALA A 26 -31.36 -24.23 18.74
C ALA A 26 -30.45 -23.48 19.72
N GLY A 27 -29.35 -24.14 20.10
CA GLY A 27 -28.22 -23.48 20.76
C GLY A 27 -27.56 -22.48 19.80
N GLN A 28 -27.52 -21.23 20.24
CA GLN A 28 -26.86 -20.11 19.58
C GLN A 28 -25.35 -20.38 19.41
N SER A 29 -24.89 -20.52 18.16
CA SER A 29 -23.54 -20.13 17.78
C SER A 29 -23.66 -18.93 16.83
N LYS A 30 -23.05 -17.83 17.24
CA LYS A 30 -23.09 -16.53 16.57
C LYS A 30 -22.53 -16.64 15.16
N GLN A 31 -23.39 -16.85 14.17
CA GLN A 31 -23.16 -16.39 12.81
C GLN A 31 -23.61 -14.93 12.74
N SER A 32 -22.66 -14.02 12.94
CA SER A 32 -22.82 -12.62 12.55
C SER A 32 -22.97 -12.58 11.03
N LYS A 33 -24.21 -12.41 10.57
CA LYS A 33 -24.52 -11.85 9.25
C LYS A 33 -23.81 -10.50 9.09
N PRO A 34 -23.14 -10.23 7.97
CA PRO A 34 -22.89 -8.84 7.58
C PRO A 34 -24.20 -8.21 7.12
N LEU A 35 -24.56 -7.09 7.75
CA LEU A 35 -25.60 -6.19 7.27
C LEU A 35 -25.15 -5.55 5.93
N PRO A 36 -26.07 -5.21 5.02
CA PRO A 36 -25.76 -4.41 3.84
C PRO A 36 -25.68 -2.94 4.25
N GLY A 37 -24.47 -2.40 4.31
CA GLY A 37 -24.24 -1.02 4.67
C GLY A 37 -22.90 -0.87 5.37
N ASP A 38 -21.83 -1.05 4.59
CA ASP A 38 -20.55 -0.38 4.75
C ASP A 38 -19.73 -0.78 3.50
N ASP A 39 -19.54 0.17 2.58
CA ASP A 39 -18.52 0.11 1.53
C ASP A 39 -17.13 0.17 2.20
N GLU A 40 -16.80 -0.83 3.02
CA GLU A 40 -15.44 -1.09 3.42
C GLU A 40 -14.73 -1.71 2.22
N LYS A 41 -13.79 -0.96 1.65
CA LYS A 41 -12.72 -1.51 0.84
C LYS A 41 -12.06 -2.63 1.65
N GLN A 42 -12.54 -3.87 1.55
CA GLN A 42 -11.83 -5.04 2.03
C GLN A 42 -10.59 -5.18 1.15
N GLY A 43 -9.55 -4.42 1.51
CA GLY A 43 -8.21 -4.64 1.02
C GLY A 43 -7.86 -6.09 1.28
N ILE A 44 -7.20 -6.72 0.31
CA ILE A 44 -6.69 -8.09 0.41
C ILE A 44 -5.96 -8.22 1.74
N ASP A 45 -6.40 -9.13 2.62
CA ASP A 45 -5.66 -9.42 3.85
C ASP A 45 -4.32 -10.06 3.49
N ARG A 46 -3.29 -9.89 4.31
CA ARG A 46 -1.97 -10.49 4.07
C ARG A 46 -2.04 -12.00 4.03
N VAL A 47 -2.90 -12.61 4.84
CA VAL A 47 -3.16 -14.06 4.79
C VAL A 47 -3.69 -14.46 3.42
N ASP A 48 -4.63 -13.69 2.87
CA ASP A 48 -5.21 -13.94 1.55
C ASP A 48 -4.20 -13.72 0.43
N ALA A 49 -3.37 -12.68 0.52
CA ALA A 49 -2.27 -12.45 -0.43
C ALA A 49 -1.28 -13.61 -0.45
N ILE A 50 -0.89 -14.15 0.71
CA ILE A 50 0.03 -15.30 0.78
C ILE A 50 -0.66 -16.55 0.22
N ASN A 51 -1.92 -16.80 0.56
CA ASN A 51 -2.67 -17.91 0.00
C ASN A 51 -2.76 -17.82 -1.53
N GLN A 52 -3.03 -16.63 -2.06
CA GLN A 52 -3.05 -16.36 -3.49
C GLN A 52 -1.69 -16.64 -4.13
N VAL A 53 -0.59 -16.15 -3.54
CA VAL A 53 0.77 -16.38 -4.05
C VAL A 53 1.11 -17.86 -4.11
N PHE A 54 0.77 -18.62 -3.05
CA PHE A 54 0.98 -20.07 -3.05
C PHE A 54 0.12 -20.79 -4.08
N ALA A 55 -1.11 -20.35 -4.33
CA ALA A 55 -1.95 -20.88 -5.40
C ALA A 55 -1.36 -20.57 -6.78
N GLU A 56 -0.88 -19.34 -7.00
CA GLU A 56 -0.21 -18.95 -8.25
C GLU A 56 1.06 -19.80 -8.49
N PHE A 57 1.84 -20.12 -7.44
CA PHE A 57 2.99 -21.01 -7.55
C PHE A 57 2.62 -22.48 -7.78
N GLU A 58 1.51 -22.96 -7.22
CA GLU A 58 1.00 -24.30 -7.51
C GLU A 58 0.67 -24.46 -8.98
N PHE A 59 0.03 -23.45 -9.60
CA PHE A 59 -0.26 -23.45 -11.03
C PHE A 59 0.99 -23.28 -11.90
N ALA A 60 1.88 -22.34 -11.54
CA ALA A 60 3.07 -22.05 -12.35
C ALA A 60 4.14 -23.15 -12.27
N TYR A 61 4.31 -23.78 -11.11
CA TYR A 61 5.41 -24.70 -10.82
C TYR A 61 4.94 -26.07 -10.31
N HIS A 62 3.79 -26.56 -10.77
CA HIS A 62 3.08 -27.76 -10.29
C HIS A 62 3.97 -28.92 -9.78
N ASN A 63 4.88 -29.44 -10.61
CA ASN A 63 5.74 -30.57 -10.23
C ASN A 63 6.75 -30.20 -9.12
N GLN A 64 7.36 -29.02 -9.18
CA GLN A 64 8.31 -28.56 -8.16
C GLN A 64 7.58 -28.24 -6.85
N TYR A 65 6.38 -27.66 -6.95
CA TYR A 65 5.54 -27.31 -5.81
C TYR A 65 5.12 -28.56 -5.02
N HIS A 66 4.56 -29.58 -5.67
CA HIS A 66 4.17 -30.81 -4.97
C HIS A 66 5.35 -31.63 -4.44
N LYS A 67 6.54 -31.48 -5.03
CA LYS A 67 7.77 -32.07 -4.47
C LYS A 67 8.26 -31.34 -3.22
N ALA A 68 8.17 -30.02 -3.20
CA ALA A 68 8.58 -29.20 -2.06
C ALA A 68 7.56 -29.23 -0.91
N PHE A 69 6.27 -29.33 -1.23
CA PHE A 69 5.15 -29.30 -0.30
C PHE A 69 4.26 -30.53 -0.48
N SER A 70 4.81 -31.71 -0.22
CA SER A 70 4.09 -32.99 -0.36
C SER A 70 3.06 -33.22 0.76
N ASP A 71 3.25 -32.60 1.92
CA ASP A 71 2.38 -32.72 3.08
C ASP A 71 1.67 -31.39 3.41
N SER A 72 0.41 -31.52 3.83
CA SER A 72 -0.45 -30.39 4.20
C SER A 72 0.08 -29.61 5.41
N GLU A 73 0.69 -30.29 6.39
CA GLU A 73 1.36 -29.65 7.54
C GLU A 73 2.56 -28.82 7.08
N SER A 74 3.37 -29.36 6.16
CA SER A 74 4.55 -28.67 5.62
C SER A 74 4.17 -27.39 4.88
N LEU A 75 3.07 -27.43 4.12
CA LEU A 75 2.50 -26.26 3.44
C LEU A 75 2.02 -25.21 4.45
N ALA A 76 1.32 -25.62 5.51
CA ALA A 76 0.84 -24.71 6.55
C ALA A 76 2.00 -24.02 7.31
N ILE A 77 3.06 -24.77 7.64
CA ILE A 77 4.27 -24.24 8.27
C ILE A 77 4.96 -23.24 7.33
N ALA A 78 5.08 -23.56 6.04
CA ALA A 78 5.67 -22.67 5.05
C ALA A 78 4.88 -21.35 4.93
N LYS A 79 3.55 -21.40 4.81
CA LYS A 79 2.71 -20.19 4.77
C LYS A 79 2.86 -19.33 6.03
N LYS A 80 2.91 -19.95 7.21
CA LYS A 80 3.12 -19.24 8.48
C LYS A 80 4.50 -18.58 8.54
N TYR A 81 5.53 -19.28 8.07
CA TYR A 81 6.89 -18.73 7.96
C TYR A 81 6.92 -17.53 7.01
N TRP A 82 6.33 -17.65 5.83
CA TRP A 82 6.26 -16.56 4.86
C TRP A 82 5.49 -15.35 5.40
N LEU A 83 4.43 -15.56 6.16
CA LEU A 83 3.67 -14.50 6.80
C LEU A 83 4.53 -13.71 7.79
N SER A 84 5.35 -14.40 8.58
CA SER A 84 6.28 -13.74 9.50
C SER A 84 7.38 -12.96 8.78
N VAL A 85 7.91 -13.49 7.67
CA VAL A 85 8.99 -12.82 6.92
C VAL A 85 8.47 -11.61 6.15
N LEU A 86 7.25 -11.69 5.62
CA LEU A 86 6.64 -10.64 4.80
C LEU A 86 5.78 -9.67 5.61
N GLU A 87 6.00 -9.60 6.92
CA GLU A 87 5.15 -8.81 7.82
C GLU A 87 5.25 -7.29 7.61
N ASN A 88 6.31 -6.83 6.95
CA ASN A 88 6.58 -5.43 6.69
C ASN A 88 6.18 -4.98 5.27
N TYR A 89 5.52 -5.85 4.50
CA TYR A 89 5.12 -5.56 3.12
C TYR A 89 3.60 -5.58 2.97
N LEU A 90 3.10 -4.76 2.05
CA LEU A 90 1.66 -4.74 1.75
C LEU A 90 1.22 -6.01 1.02
N PRO A 91 -0.03 -6.46 1.25
CA PRO A 91 -0.63 -7.60 0.56
C PRO A 91 -0.54 -7.48 -0.98
N THR A 92 -0.80 -6.29 -1.52
CA THR A 92 -0.74 -6.00 -2.96
C THR A 92 0.67 -6.11 -3.51
N GLN A 93 1.68 -5.65 -2.77
CA GLN A 93 3.09 -5.73 -3.13
C GLN A 93 3.56 -7.18 -3.22
N ILE A 94 3.18 -8.01 -2.24
CA ILE A 94 3.57 -9.43 -2.19
C ILE A 94 3.03 -10.17 -3.43
N VAL A 95 1.76 -9.95 -3.78
CA VAL A 95 1.12 -10.58 -4.95
C VAL A 95 1.79 -10.12 -6.25
N GLN A 96 2.07 -8.83 -6.40
CA GLN A 96 2.74 -8.31 -7.60
C GLN A 96 4.18 -8.80 -7.73
N ALA A 97 4.92 -8.85 -6.62
CA ALA A 97 6.27 -9.41 -6.59
C ALA A 97 6.25 -10.87 -7.03
N ALA A 98 5.33 -11.69 -6.50
CA ALA A 98 5.19 -13.08 -6.93
C ALA A 98 4.92 -13.20 -8.44
N LYS A 99 4.02 -12.38 -8.99
CA LYS A 99 3.75 -12.35 -10.44
C LYS A 99 4.98 -11.97 -11.27
N ALA A 100 5.79 -11.03 -10.80
CA ALA A 100 7.03 -10.65 -11.45
C ALA A 100 8.06 -11.80 -11.43
N LEU A 101 8.14 -12.56 -10.33
CA LEU A 101 8.98 -13.76 -10.27
C LEU A 101 8.49 -14.86 -11.22
N ILE A 102 7.18 -15.12 -11.28
CA ILE A 102 6.62 -16.14 -12.18
C ILE A 102 7.00 -15.87 -13.65
N ARG A 103 7.07 -14.58 -14.04
CA ARG A 103 7.45 -14.17 -15.39
C ARG A 103 8.96 -14.26 -15.67
N SER A 104 9.80 -14.22 -14.65
CA SER A 104 11.26 -14.11 -14.79
C SER A 104 12.02 -15.38 -14.42
N GLN A 105 11.49 -16.19 -13.50
CA GLN A 105 12.14 -17.38 -12.96
C GLN A 105 11.49 -18.65 -13.52
N GLU A 106 12.31 -19.58 -13.99
CA GLU A 106 11.87 -20.89 -14.50
C GLU A 106 11.61 -21.91 -13.36
N TYR A 107 12.17 -21.65 -12.18
CA TYR A 107 12.08 -22.53 -11.00
C TYR A 107 11.24 -21.91 -9.88
N LEU A 108 10.73 -22.78 -9.00
CA LEU A 108 9.96 -22.35 -7.83
C LEU A 108 10.81 -21.39 -6.98
N PRO A 109 10.37 -20.14 -6.79
CA PRO A 109 11.17 -19.14 -6.10
C PRO A 109 11.25 -19.40 -4.60
N SER A 110 12.38 -19.01 -3.99
CA SER A 110 12.55 -18.99 -2.54
C SER A 110 11.95 -17.72 -1.91
N VAL A 111 11.74 -17.74 -0.60
CA VAL A 111 11.29 -16.55 0.17
C VAL A 111 12.19 -15.34 -0.09
N ALA A 112 13.51 -15.55 -0.12
CA ALA A 112 14.48 -14.48 -0.35
C ALA A 112 14.37 -13.88 -1.76
N ALA A 113 13.95 -14.66 -2.75
CA ALA A 113 13.73 -14.16 -4.10
C ALA A 113 12.51 -13.22 -4.14
N ILE A 114 11.44 -13.56 -3.41
CA ILE A 114 10.27 -12.68 -3.26
C ILE A 114 10.59 -11.44 -2.45
N LEU A 115 11.37 -11.57 -1.37
CA LEU A 115 11.82 -10.41 -0.59
C LEU A 115 12.52 -9.37 -1.48
N ARG A 116 13.48 -9.82 -2.30
CA ARG A 116 14.19 -8.96 -3.25
C ARG A 116 13.26 -8.35 -4.30
N ALA A 117 12.26 -9.08 -4.76
CA ALA A 117 11.29 -8.55 -5.71
C ALA A 117 10.31 -7.56 -5.07
N CYS A 118 9.95 -7.74 -3.79
CA CYS A 118 9.20 -6.74 -3.04
C CYS A 118 10.03 -5.45 -2.91
N GLU A 119 11.33 -5.55 -2.59
CA GLU A 119 12.24 -4.41 -2.52
C GLU A 119 12.40 -3.69 -3.87
N GLN A 120 12.51 -4.44 -4.97
CA GLN A 120 12.61 -3.89 -6.32
C GLN A 120 11.27 -3.36 -6.87
N GLY A 121 10.16 -3.76 -6.26
CA GLY A 121 8.81 -3.34 -6.65
C GLY A 121 8.49 -1.87 -6.32
N THR A 122 9.43 -1.09 -5.78
CA THR A 122 9.28 0.36 -5.56
C THR A 122 8.87 1.11 -6.83
N ASP A 123 9.41 0.71 -7.99
CA ASP A 123 9.08 1.32 -9.28
C ASP A 123 7.59 1.22 -9.61
N LEU A 124 6.90 0.17 -9.12
CA LEU A 124 5.47 -0.04 -9.35
C LEU A 124 4.61 0.97 -8.59
N PHE A 125 5.14 1.59 -7.54
CA PHE A 125 4.50 2.67 -6.80
C PHE A 125 4.85 4.06 -7.36
N GLY A 126 5.55 4.12 -8.50
CA GLY A 126 6.03 5.38 -9.09
C GLY A 126 7.16 6.03 -8.31
N LEU A 127 7.78 5.31 -7.37
CA LEU A 127 8.92 5.81 -6.61
C LEU A 127 10.18 5.69 -7.47
N PRO A 128 10.86 6.79 -7.83
CA PRO A 128 12.12 6.73 -8.58
C PRO A 128 13.22 6.02 -7.78
N SER A 129 14.29 5.60 -8.46
CA SER A 129 15.45 5.04 -7.76
C SER A 129 16.08 6.08 -6.83
N ALA A 130 16.75 5.65 -5.75
CA ALA A 130 17.33 6.57 -4.76
C ALA A 130 18.31 7.58 -5.40
N ARG A 131 19.04 7.16 -6.44
CA ARG A 131 19.97 8.01 -7.19
C ARG A 131 19.24 9.02 -8.08
N GLU A 132 18.20 8.60 -8.78
CA GLU A 132 17.40 9.52 -9.60
C GLU A 132 16.66 10.55 -8.74
N ALA A 133 16.05 10.08 -7.64
CA ALA A 133 15.42 10.93 -6.63
C ALA A 133 16.40 11.98 -6.06
N TYR A 134 17.64 11.58 -5.79
CA TYR A 134 18.68 12.49 -5.31
C TYR A 134 19.06 13.53 -6.37
N LEU A 135 19.26 13.11 -7.63
CA LEU A 135 19.57 14.04 -8.73
C LEU A 135 18.43 15.05 -8.97
N GLU A 136 17.19 14.59 -8.92
CA GLU A 136 16.01 15.45 -8.98
C GLU A 136 16.01 16.46 -7.82
N ALA A 137 16.23 16.00 -6.59
CA ALA A 137 16.29 16.85 -5.40
C ALA A 137 17.39 17.93 -5.47
N CYS A 138 18.56 17.60 -6.01
CA CYS A 138 19.67 18.53 -6.23
C CYS A 138 19.41 19.52 -7.37
N SER A 139 18.75 19.08 -8.45
CA SER A 139 18.46 19.92 -9.62
C SER A 139 17.23 20.82 -9.46
N ALA A 140 16.36 20.53 -8.49
CA ALA A 140 15.10 21.24 -8.30
C ALA A 140 15.30 22.74 -7.98
N PRO A 141 14.72 23.65 -8.79
CA PRO A 141 14.81 25.10 -8.58
C PRO A 141 14.03 25.53 -7.33
N SER A 142 14.37 26.71 -6.80
CA SER A 142 13.57 27.37 -5.77
C SER A 142 12.46 28.18 -6.45
N PRO A 143 11.17 28.07 -6.04
CA PRO A 143 10.64 27.41 -4.84
C PRO A 143 10.40 25.90 -5.00
N LYS A 144 10.98 25.10 -4.09
CA LYS A 144 10.91 23.63 -4.14
C LYS A 144 9.51 23.03 -3.95
N ARG A 145 8.53 23.81 -3.47
CA ARG A 145 7.13 23.36 -3.26
C ARG A 145 6.29 23.38 -4.53
N GLU A 146 6.63 24.26 -5.48
CA GLU A 146 5.93 24.43 -6.75
C GLU A 146 6.53 23.57 -7.87
N HIS A 147 7.59 22.83 -7.55
CA HIS A 147 8.24 21.92 -8.49
C HIS A 147 7.36 20.69 -8.75
N GLN A 148 7.32 20.24 -10.01
CA GLN A 148 6.66 19.00 -10.38
C GLN A 148 7.56 17.83 -10.04
N TRP A 149 7.43 17.33 -8.81
CA TRP A 149 8.18 16.17 -8.34
C TRP A 149 7.69 14.89 -9.00
N SER A 150 8.61 13.98 -9.34
CA SER A 150 8.27 12.62 -9.80
C SER A 150 7.43 11.88 -8.77
N HIS A 151 7.72 12.10 -7.49
CA HIS A 151 6.92 11.62 -6.36
C HIS A 151 7.16 12.53 -5.14
N GLU A 152 6.12 12.75 -4.35
CA GLU A 152 6.15 13.50 -3.09
C GLU A 152 7.18 12.95 -2.08
N ALA A 153 7.50 11.65 -2.14
CA ALA A 153 8.55 11.06 -1.32
C ALA A 153 9.92 11.72 -1.56
N VAL A 154 10.20 12.17 -2.79
CA VAL A 154 11.44 12.87 -3.16
C VAL A 154 11.50 14.23 -2.48
N TYR A 155 10.40 14.99 -2.52
CA TYR A 155 10.30 16.28 -1.84
C TYR A 155 10.49 16.14 -0.33
N TYR A 156 9.81 15.17 0.30
CA TYR A 156 9.94 14.95 1.73
C TYR A 156 11.34 14.46 2.13
N ALA A 157 11.96 13.61 1.32
CA ALA A 157 13.33 13.14 1.56
C ALA A 157 14.33 14.30 1.51
N GLY A 158 14.20 15.17 0.52
CA GLY A 158 15.05 16.36 0.42
C GLY A 158 14.80 17.38 1.52
N LYS A 159 13.55 17.54 1.97
CA LYS A 159 13.20 18.36 3.14
C LYS A 159 13.83 17.82 4.42
N SER A 160 13.82 16.50 4.62
CA SER A 160 14.42 15.84 5.79
C SER A 160 15.95 15.86 5.77
N ALA A 161 16.56 15.61 4.61
CA ALA A 161 18.02 15.70 4.44
C ALA A 161 18.53 17.15 4.51
N GLY A 162 17.68 18.12 4.20
CA GLY A 162 17.96 19.55 4.27
C GLY A 162 18.38 20.11 2.91
N TRP A 163 17.53 20.96 2.35
CA TRP A 163 17.74 21.58 1.04
C TRP A 163 19.03 22.38 0.91
N PHE A 164 19.45 23.05 1.99
CA PHE A 164 20.69 23.80 2.03
C PHE A 164 21.92 22.88 1.95
N LEU A 165 21.86 21.73 2.62
CA LEU A 165 22.93 20.76 2.65
C LEU A 165 23.07 20.07 1.28
N LEU A 166 21.95 19.67 0.68
CA LEU A 166 21.89 19.12 -0.68
C LEU A 166 22.41 20.07 -1.76
N ALA A 167 22.36 21.38 -1.55
CA ALA A 167 22.79 22.38 -2.53
C ALA A 167 24.27 22.79 -2.39
N ASN A 168 24.86 22.68 -1.19
CA ASN A 168 26.18 23.24 -0.91
C ASN A 168 27.28 22.20 -0.63
N GLU A 169 26.91 20.99 -0.20
CA GLU A 169 27.86 19.95 0.17
C GLU A 169 28.09 18.94 -0.97
N SER A 170 29.15 18.14 -0.86
CA SER A 170 29.48 17.11 -1.86
C SER A 170 28.51 15.92 -1.83
N GLU A 171 28.35 15.26 -2.98
CA GLU A 171 27.52 14.05 -3.13
C GLU A 171 27.92 12.93 -2.15
N SER A 172 29.21 12.78 -1.85
CA SER A 172 29.71 11.77 -0.91
C SER A 172 29.11 11.87 0.49
N THR A 173 28.73 13.07 0.92
CA THR A 173 28.23 13.36 2.27
C THR A 173 26.71 13.44 2.28
N THR A 174 26.13 14.02 1.24
CA THR A 174 24.70 14.31 1.11
C THR A 174 23.91 13.08 0.64
N PHE A 175 24.46 12.27 -0.25
CA PHE A 175 23.78 11.09 -0.82
C PHE A 175 23.41 10.04 0.23
N PRO A 176 24.31 9.59 1.14
CA PRO A 176 23.95 8.60 2.14
C PRO A 176 22.87 9.09 3.12
N LEU A 177 22.88 10.39 3.45
CA LEU A 177 21.87 11.01 4.30
C LEU A 177 20.51 11.04 3.59
N PHE A 178 20.50 11.46 2.32
CA PHE A 178 19.30 11.46 1.50
C PHE A 178 18.76 10.04 1.31
N GLU A 179 19.60 9.08 0.97
CA GLU A 179 19.24 7.68 0.78
C GLU A 179 18.58 7.10 2.04
N TYR A 180 19.13 7.38 3.22
CA TYR A 180 18.53 6.96 4.48
C TYR A 180 17.11 7.50 4.67
N HIS A 181 16.91 8.81 4.45
CA HIS A 181 15.60 9.44 4.58
C HIS A 181 14.62 8.96 3.50
N TYR A 182 15.09 8.82 2.27
CA TYR A 182 14.31 8.35 1.13
C TYR A 182 13.85 6.91 1.36
N ALA A 183 14.73 6.00 1.77
CA ALA A 183 14.37 4.62 2.06
C ALA A 183 13.30 4.51 3.17
N LYS A 184 13.37 5.37 4.19
CA LYS A 184 12.34 5.43 5.23
C LYS A 184 10.99 5.90 4.68
N LEU A 185 10.97 6.93 3.84
CA LEU A 185 9.75 7.44 3.22
C LEU A 185 9.15 6.46 2.22
N CYS A 186 9.98 5.79 1.41
CA CYS A 186 9.55 4.71 0.53
C CYS A 186 8.82 3.61 1.31
N ARG A 187 9.29 3.25 2.51
CA ARG A 187 8.58 2.28 3.37
C ARG A 187 7.24 2.80 3.87
N LEU A 188 7.11 4.09 4.18
CA LEU A 188 5.84 4.70 4.62
C LEU A 188 4.82 4.76 3.47
N VAL A 189 5.26 5.20 2.29
CA VAL A 189 4.44 5.17 1.07
C VAL A 189 4.03 3.74 0.73
N MET A 190 4.98 2.81 0.82
CA MET A 190 4.71 1.38 0.67
C MET A 190 3.81 0.81 1.76
N ASN A 191 3.58 1.48 2.89
CA ASN A 191 2.59 1.06 3.88
C ASN A 191 1.20 1.70 3.65
N GLY A 192 1.05 2.48 2.58
CA GLY A 192 -0.20 3.15 2.22
C GLY A 192 -0.37 4.55 2.81
N GLU A 193 0.68 5.14 3.38
CA GLU A 193 0.63 6.52 3.86
C GLU A 193 0.72 7.48 2.67
N GLN A 194 -0.31 8.33 2.50
CA GLN A 194 -0.32 9.36 1.46
C GLN A 194 0.50 10.56 1.93
N LEU A 195 1.56 10.87 1.19
CA LEU A 195 2.37 12.05 1.41
C LEU A 195 1.79 13.20 0.60
N ASP A 196 0.93 14.01 1.20
CA ASP A 196 0.41 15.20 0.53
C ASP A 196 1.37 16.39 0.71
N ILE A 197 1.71 17.08 -0.36
CA ILE A 197 2.51 18.30 -0.29
C ILE A 197 1.53 19.44 -0.06
N GLU A 198 1.40 19.92 1.19
CA GLU A 198 0.63 21.13 1.48
C GLU A 198 1.24 22.32 0.72
N GLN A 199 0.62 22.67 -0.41
CA GLN A 199 0.86 23.94 -1.09
C GLN A 199 0.19 25.02 -0.24
N PRO A 200 0.93 26.05 0.23
CA PRO A 200 0.27 27.19 0.82
C PRO A 200 -0.62 27.83 -0.24
N ASP A 201 -1.86 28.15 0.13
CA ASP A 201 -2.74 28.99 -0.69
C ASP A 201 -1.94 30.20 -1.17
N ALA A 202 -2.04 30.49 -2.47
CA ALA A 202 -1.40 31.65 -3.07
C ALA A 202 -1.67 32.85 -2.16
N LEU A 203 -0.60 33.52 -1.70
CA LEU A 203 -0.75 34.77 -0.97
C LEU A 203 -1.68 35.64 -1.81
N PRO A 204 -2.79 36.17 -1.24
CA PRO A 204 -3.71 36.97 -2.00
C PRO A 204 -2.91 38.08 -2.67
N ASP A 205 -3.10 38.26 -3.97
CA ASP A 205 -2.44 39.31 -4.74
C ASP A 205 -2.57 40.60 -3.93
N LYS A 206 -1.46 41.03 -3.31
CA LYS A 206 -1.36 42.42 -2.87
C LYS A 206 -1.28 43.20 -4.16
N ILE A 207 -2.44 43.50 -4.71
CA ILE A 207 -2.60 44.54 -5.70
C ILE A 207 -2.15 45.80 -4.96
N GLU A 208 -0.87 46.13 -5.10
CA GLU A 208 -0.38 47.46 -4.81
C GLU A 208 -1.09 48.36 -5.81
N VAL A 209 -2.28 48.83 -5.42
CA VAL A 209 -2.99 49.88 -6.15
C VAL A 209 -2.07 51.08 -6.07
N LYS A 210 -1.29 51.28 -7.13
CA LYS A 210 -0.49 52.51 -7.29
C LYS A 210 -1.48 53.66 -7.20
N LEU A 211 -1.38 54.42 -6.12
CA LEU A 211 -2.21 55.59 -5.91
C LEU A 211 -2.02 56.52 -7.11
N ASP A 212 -3.12 57.03 -7.66
CA ASP A 212 -3.04 57.93 -8.80
C ASP A 212 -2.21 59.18 -8.43
N LYS A 213 -1.54 59.78 -9.41
CA LYS A 213 -0.58 60.87 -9.17
C LYS A 213 -1.24 62.06 -8.47
N ASP A 214 -2.51 62.31 -8.76
CA ASP A 214 -3.26 63.40 -8.18
C ASP A 214 -3.69 63.12 -6.73
N GLU A 215 -4.08 61.89 -6.42
CA GLU A 215 -4.36 61.45 -5.04
C GLU A 215 -3.09 61.47 -4.16
N THR A 216 -1.95 61.11 -4.74
CA THR A 216 -0.65 61.15 -4.06
C THR A 216 -0.27 62.59 -3.70
N ARG A 217 -0.45 63.53 -4.63
CA ARG A 217 -0.21 64.96 -4.39
C ARG A 217 -1.15 65.52 -3.32
N ALA A 218 -2.43 65.16 -3.35
CA ALA A 218 -3.40 65.58 -2.35
C ALA A 218 -3.05 65.06 -0.94
N ARG A 219 -2.63 63.78 -0.82
CA ARG A 219 -2.17 63.20 0.45
C ARG A 219 -0.91 63.87 0.98
N ILE A 220 0.07 64.14 0.11
CA ILE A 220 1.30 64.85 0.49
C ILE A 220 0.98 66.28 0.93
N ALA A 221 0.10 66.99 0.23
CA ALA A 221 -0.32 68.34 0.61
C ALA A 221 -1.03 68.36 1.97
N ARG A 222 -1.87 67.35 2.24
CA ARG A 222 -2.52 67.17 3.54
C ARG A 222 -1.50 66.88 4.66
N MET A 223 -0.55 65.98 4.41
CA MET A 223 0.53 65.69 5.37
C MET A 223 1.42 66.91 5.65
N LYS A 224 1.73 67.73 4.64
CA LYS A 224 2.48 68.99 4.83
C LYS A 224 1.74 69.97 5.72
N LYS A 225 0.43 70.13 5.49
CA LYS A 225 -0.43 71.00 6.31
C LYS A 225 -0.54 70.52 7.75
N ASP A 226 -0.66 69.21 7.97
CA ASP A 226 -0.72 68.61 9.31
C ASP A 226 0.63 68.70 10.06
N LEU A 227 1.74 68.77 9.33
CA LEU A 227 3.10 68.92 9.88
C LEU A 227 3.59 70.39 9.96
N GLY A 228 2.78 71.36 9.56
CA GLY A 228 3.10 72.80 9.68
C GLY A 228 4.23 73.31 8.77
N LEU A 229 4.47 72.62 7.64
CA LEU A 229 5.45 72.97 6.59
C LEU A 229 4.74 73.58 5.37
#